data_AF-A0A671KBG2-F1
#
_entry.id   AF-A0A671KBG2-F1
#
_cell.length_a   1.000
_cell.length_b   1.000
_cell.length_c   1.000
_cell.angle_alpha   90.00
_cell.angle_beta   90.00
_cell.angle_gamma   90.00
#
_symmetry.space_group_name_H-M   'P 1'
#
loop_
_entity.id
_entity.type
_entity.pdbx_description
1 polymer ?
#
loop_
_entity_poly.entity_id
_entity_poly.type
_entity_poly.pdbx_seq_one_letter_code
_entity_poly.pdbx_strand_id
1 'polypeptide(L)'
;TIYISVYACGFTMTLKIMIYLEANFVQFKEELLPKEENKALLTFPFLHVYWTDCCDSEVYKASVKEDMQRWQAALRLHGSVDWLIAVVESDNKKKNKTNLLPRTSIVDKIRSDFCNKQSDRCVSLCDPLKESSRSQESWSSFLTKLRTLLLMSFTRNLGRFEDEMRTLREKRTEPGWSFCDYFMVQEELAFVFEMLQQFEDALVQYDELDALFTQYVLNFGAGGKPSSVH
;
A
#
# COMPACT_ATOMS: atom_id res chain seq x y z
N THR A 1 -20.10 6.35 -1.67
CA THR A 1 -18.82 5.61 -1.67
C THR A 1 -17.68 6.58 -1.79
N ILE A 2 -16.76 6.58 -0.83
CA ILE A 2 -15.45 7.23 -1.00
C ILE A 2 -14.45 6.09 -1.19
N TYR A 3 -13.60 6.21 -2.20
CA TYR A 3 -12.50 5.28 -2.40
C TYR A 3 -11.24 6.02 -2.04
N ILE A 4 -10.42 5.48 -1.14
CA ILE A 4 -9.18 6.13 -0.76
C ILE A 4 -8.02 5.18 -0.92
N SER A 5 -7.10 5.53 -1.81
CA SER A 5 -5.82 4.86 -1.93
C SER A 5 -4.80 5.65 -1.10
N VAL A 6 -3.99 4.93 -0.33
CA VAL A 6 -3.03 5.52 0.59
C VAL A 6 -1.63 5.36 0.03
N TYR A 7 -1.02 6.47 -0.34
CA TYR A 7 0.43 6.53 -0.54
C TYR A 7 1.12 6.48 0.82
N ALA A 8 2.20 5.71 0.90
CA ALA A 8 3.02 5.58 2.10
C ALA A 8 4.39 6.23 1.87
N CYS A 9 4.74 7.18 2.72
CA CYS A 9 6.07 7.78 2.88
C CYS A 9 6.62 7.36 4.27
N GLY A 10 6.76 6.03 4.51
CA GLY A 10 7.46 5.30 5.62
C GLY A 10 6.67 4.54 6.74
N PHE A 11 7.13 4.37 8.03
CA PHE A 11 6.34 4.03 9.30
C PHE A 11 7.09 3.63 10.62
N THR A 12 6.61 4.07 11.82
CA THR A 12 6.94 3.43 13.15
C THR A 12 5.80 3.00 14.08
N MET A 13 6.05 1.85 14.75
CA MET A 13 5.96 1.72 16.21
C MET A 13 7.12 0.82 16.70
N THR A 14 7.60 1.03 17.94
CA THR A 14 9.03 0.79 18.29
C THR A 14 9.39 -0.60 18.85
N LEU A 15 10.53 -1.13 18.38
CA LEU A 15 11.60 -1.63 19.27
C LEU A 15 12.95 -1.67 18.52
N LYS A 16 13.91 -0.85 18.96
CA LYS A 16 15.30 -0.65 18.52
C LYS A 16 15.65 0.15 17.25
N ILE A 17 14.77 0.35 16.26
CA ILE A 17 15.04 1.24 15.11
C ILE A 17 13.79 2.11 14.85
N MET A 18 13.98 3.39 14.48
CA MET A 18 12.91 4.41 14.42
C MET A 18 12.76 4.98 13.00
N ILE A 19 11.69 4.59 12.33
CA ILE A 19 11.31 4.86 10.93
C ILE A 19 10.03 5.75 10.88
N TYR A 20 9.78 6.63 9.92
CA TYR A 20 8.63 7.60 9.98
C TYR A 20 7.65 7.52 8.81
N LEU A 21 6.31 7.60 9.01
CA LEU A 21 5.29 7.57 7.92
C LEU A 21 4.53 8.89 7.77
N GLU A 22 4.65 9.55 6.63
CA GLU A 22 3.63 10.45 6.11
C GLU A 22 2.70 9.72 5.12
N ALA A 23 1.38 9.76 5.33
CA ALA A 23 0.43 9.00 4.51
C ALA A 23 -0.54 9.93 3.76
N ASN A 24 -0.52 9.87 2.43
CA ASN A 24 -1.36 10.71 1.59
C ASN A 24 -2.56 9.93 1.06
N PHE A 25 -3.75 10.42 1.40
CA PHE A 25 -5.05 9.85 1.05
C PHE A 25 -5.55 10.45 -0.28
N VAL A 26 -5.57 9.66 -1.36
CA VAL A 26 -6.06 10.09 -2.68
C VAL A 26 -7.32 9.34 -3.09
N GLN A 27 -8.16 9.94 -3.92
CA GLN A 27 -9.29 9.22 -4.52
C GLN A 27 -8.76 8.06 -5.38
N PHE A 28 -9.34 6.86 -5.24
CA PHE A 28 -9.01 5.74 -6.14
C PHE A 28 -9.32 6.09 -7.59
N LYS A 29 -8.37 5.73 -8.44
CA LYS A 29 -8.51 5.69 -9.90
C LYS A 29 -7.68 4.51 -10.38
N GLU A 30 -8.16 3.80 -11.39
CA GLU A 30 -7.45 2.64 -11.96
C GLU A 30 -6.11 3.04 -12.60
N GLU A 31 -5.99 4.28 -13.08
CA GLU A 31 -4.74 4.86 -13.61
C GLU A 31 -3.59 4.93 -12.58
N LEU A 32 -3.92 4.89 -11.27
CA LEU A 32 -2.99 4.90 -10.14
C LEU A 32 -2.67 3.48 -9.62
N LEU A 33 -3.13 2.42 -10.29
CA LEU A 33 -2.75 1.05 -9.95
C LEU A 33 -1.41 0.67 -10.60
N PRO A 34 -0.65 -0.28 -9.99
CA PRO A 34 0.60 -0.76 -10.56
C PRO A 34 0.44 -1.22 -12.01
N LYS A 35 1.41 -0.85 -12.85
CA LYS A 35 1.51 -1.28 -14.25
C LYS A 35 2.67 -2.26 -14.36
N GLU A 36 2.53 -3.30 -15.18
CA GLU A 36 3.51 -4.42 -15.26
C GLU A 36 4.96 -3.97 -15.52
N GLU A 37 5.15 -2.86 -16.25
CA GLU A 37 6.46 -2.34 -16.61
C GLU A 37 7.09 -1.41 -15.56
N ASN A 38 6.33 -0.89 -14.58
CA ASN A 38 6.86 0.09 -13.63
C ASN A 38 7.45 -0.58 -12.39
N LYS A 39 8.75 -0.33 -12.16
CA LYS A 39 9.54 -0.87 -11.06
C LYS A 39 9.71 0.09 -9.89
N ALA A 40 9.34 1.36 -10.04
CA ALA A 40 9.53 2.38 -9.02
C ALA A 40 8.65 2.10 -7.78
N LEU A 41 9.27 2.03 -6.61
CA LEU A 41 8.68 1.62 -5.34
C LEU A 41 7.61 2.61 -4.86
N LEU A 42 7.82 3.91 -5.09
CA LEU A 42 6.98 4.97 -4.52
C LEU A 42 5.89 5.50 -5.45
N THR A 43 5.78 4.98 -6.69
CA THR A 43 4.87 5.56 -7.71
C THR A 43 3.39 5.25 -7.46
N PHE A 44 3.07 4.17 -6.73
CA PHE A 44 1.70 3.68 -6.58
C PHE A 44 1.25 3.64 -5.12
N PRO A 45 -0.07 3.73 -4.83
CA PRO A 45 -0.58 3.58 -3.47
C PRO A 45 -0.35 2.18 -2.92
N PHE A 46 -0.01 2.11 -1.64
CA PHE A 46 0.33 0.86 -0.94
C PHE A 46 -0.90 0.13 -0.39
N LEU A 47 -2.00 0.84 -0.13
CA LEU A 47 -3.23 0.27 0.44
C LEU A 47 -4.47 0.93 -0.16
N HIS A 48 -5.46 0.13 -0.56
CA HIS A 48 -6.73 0.62 -1.10
C HIS A 48 -7.87 0.40 -0.11
N VAL A 49 -8.56 1.47 0.31
CA VAL A 49 -9.68 1.42 1.26
C VAL A 49 -11.00 1.76 0.56
N TYR A 50 -11.95 0.83 0.59
CA TYR A 50 -13.32 1.03 0.12
C TYR A 50 -14.22 1.46 1.28
N TRP A 51 -14.82 2.64 1.20
CA TRP A 51 -15.71 3.17 2.24
C TRP A 51 -17.18 3.11 1.84
N THR A 52 -18.00 2.52 2.71
CA THR A 52 -19.46 2.43 2.55
C THR A 52 -20.19 2.65 3.86
N ASP A 53 -21.30 3.38 3.80
CA ASP A 53 -22.27 3.60 4.87
C ASP A 53 -23.56 2.78 4.65
N CYS A 54 -23.55 1.88 3.67
CA CYS A 54 -24.72 1.11 3.24
C CYS A 54 -25.32 0.29 4.40
N CYS A 55 -26.50 0.72 4.87
CA CYS A 55 -27.24 0.08 5.96
C CYS A 55 -28.47 -0.72 5.48
N ASP A 56 -28.83 -0.60 4.20
CA ASP A 56 -30.00 -1.23 3.59
C ASP A 56 -29.64 -2.43 2.70
N SER A 57 -30.47 -3.48 2.73
CA SER A 57 -30.17 -4.75 2.03
C SER A 57 -30.68 -4.84 0.60
N GLU A 58 -31.58 -3.95 0.18
CA GLU A 58 -32.05 -3.84 -1.19
C GLU A 58 -31.09 -2.95 -1.98
N VAL A 59 -30.69 -1.80 -1.40
CA VAL A 59 -29.62 -0.94 -1.94
C VAL A 59 -28.31 -1.72 -2.11
N TYR A 60 -27.91 -2.52 -1.11
CA TYR A 60 -26.71 -3.35 -1.21
C TYR A 60 -26.73 -4.30 -2.42
N LYS A 61 -27.89 -4.94 -2.67
CA LYS A 61 -28.06 -5.88 -3.79
C LYS A 61 -28.19 -5.18 -5.14
N ALA A 62 -28.76 -3.98 -5.17
CA ALA A 62 -29.08 -3.26 -6.40
C ALA A 62 -27.89 -2.48 -6.99
N SER A 63 -26.90 -2.09 -6.17
CA SER A 63 -25.75 -1.30 -6.64
C SER A 63 -24.45 -1.60 -5.89
N VAL A 64 -24.44 -1.44 -4.56
CA VAL A 64 -23.18 -1.41 -3.79
C VAL A 64 -22.36 -2.70 -3.94
N LYS A 65 -23.02 -3.87 -4.02
CA LYS A 65 -22.32 -5.14 -4.28
C LYS A 65 -21.64 -5.18 -5.64
N GLU A 66 -22.26 -4.65 -6.69
CA GLU A 66 -21.66 -4.63 -8.02
C GLU A 66 -20.46 -3.67 -8.08
N ASP A 67 -20.59 -2.47 -7.49
CA ASP A 67 -19.49 -1.51 -7.39
C ASP A 67 -18.27 -2.07 -6.63
N MET A 68 -18.51 -2.77 -5.51
CA MET A 68 -17.47 -3.46 -4.75
C MET A 68 -16.83 -4.62 -5.54
N GLN A 69 -17.61 -5.34 -6.36
CA GLN A 69 -17.10 -6.38 -7.24
C GLN A 69 -16.20 -5.81 -8.35
N ARG A 70 -16.62 -4.70 -8.98
CA ARG A 70 -15.81 -3.98 -9.99
C ARG A 70 -14.49 -3.49 -9.39
N TRP A 71 -14.55 -2.84 -8.23
CA TRP A 71 -13.35 -2.37 -7.51
C TRP A 71 -12.38 -3.50 -7.15
N GLN A 72 -12.86 -4.61 -6.56
CA GLN A 72 -11.98 -5.75 -6.29
C GLN A 72 -11.47 -6.43 -7.57
N ALA A 73 -12.23 -6.43 -8.67
CA ALA A 73 -11.76 -6.96 -9.94
C ALA A 73 -10.61 -6.13 -10.51
N ALA A 74 -10.71 -4.79 -10.48
CA ALA A 74 -9.64 -3.88 -10.88
C ALA A 74 -8.37 -4.10 -10.04
N LEU A 75 -8.50 -4.20 -8.71
CA LEU A 75 -7.35 -4.49 -7.83
C LEU A 75 -6.68 -5.83 -8.19
N ARG A 76 -7.46 -6.89 -8.43
CA ARG A 76 -6.93 -8.22 -8.79
C ARG A 76 -6.25 -8.22 -10.16
N LEU A 77 -6.81 -7.49 -11.13
CA LEU A 77 -6.23 -7.35 -12.47
C LEU A 77 -4.83 -6.75 -12.43
N HIS A 78 -4.61 -5.77 -11.54
CA HIS A 78 -3.32 -5.10 -11.34
C HIS A 78 -2.43 -5.74 -10.25
N GLY A 79 -2.79 -6.92 -9.73
CA GLY A 79 -2.02 -7.61 -8.69
C GLY A 79 -2.05 -6.93 -7.30
N SER A 80 -2.86 -5.89 -7.09
CA SER A 80 -3.01 -5.21 -5.81
C SER A 80 -3.74 -6.08 -4.78
N VAL A 81 -2.97 -6.74 -3.91
CA VAL A 81 -3.48 -7.60 -2.83
C VAL A 81 -3.76 -6.87 -1.52
N ASP A 82 -3.32 -5.61 -1.38
CA ASP A 82 -3.54 -4.81 -0.18
C ASP A 82 -4.75 -3.91 -0.28
N TRP A 83 -5.80 -4.36 0.39
CA TRP A 83 -7.05 -3.63 0.49
C TRP A 83 -7.69 -3.77 1.88
N LEU A 84 -8.67 -2.90 2.14
CA LEU A 84 -9.48 -2.89 3.35
C LEU A 84 -10.89 -2.38 2.99
N ILE A 85 -11.93 -2.98 3.57
CA ILE A 85 -13.30 -2.47 3.46
C ILE A 85 -13.67 -1.85 4.81
N ALA A 86 -14.10 -0.59 4.78
CA ALA A 86 -14.57 0.15 5.94
C ALA A 86 -16.08 0.39 5.82
N VAL A 87 -16.85 -0.22 6.72
CA VAL A 87 -18.31 -0.05 6.79
C VAL A 87 -18.65 0.89 7.95
N VAL A 88 -19.25 2.03 7.67
CA VAL A 88 -19.68 3.00 8.69
C VAL A 88 -21.12 2.70 9.12
N GLU A 89 -21.32 2.34 10.39
CA GLU A 89 -22.62 2.05 10.98
C GLU A 89 -23.41 3.34 11.28
N SER A 90 -24.45 3.59 10.48
CA SER A 90 -25.49 4.57 10.79
C SER A 90 -26.58 4.00 11.69
N ASP A 91 -27.00 4.76 12.72
CA ASP A 91 -28.10 4.42 13.63
C ASP A 91 -29.50 4.69 13.03
N ASN A 92 -29.60 5.12 11.77
CA ASN A 92 -30.86 5.51 11.10
C ASN A 92 -31.90 4.37 10.95
N LYS A 93 -31.69 3.22 11.58
CA LYS A 93 -32.72 2.20 11.82
C LYS A 93 -33.78 2.76 12.77
N LYS A 94 -34.82 3.39 12.20
CA LYS A 94 -36.17 3.33 12.78
C LYS A 94 -36.50 1.87 13.04
N LYS A 95 -36.43 1.44 14.32
CA LYS A 95 -36.68 0.05 14.74
C LYS A 95 -38.15 -0.29 14.57
N ASN A 96 -38.57 -0.64 13.35
CA ASN A 96 -39.85 -1.29 13.09
C ASN A 96 -39.81 -2.69 13.75
N LYS A 97 -40.38 -2.77 14.96
CA LYS A 97 -40.33 -3.90 15.92
C LYS A 97 -41.02 -5.20 15.46
N THR A 98 -41.26 -5.41 14.16
CA THR A 98 -42.19 -6.44 13.66
C THR A 98 -41.55 -7.65 12.97
N ASN A 99 -40.21 -7.74 12.87
CA ASN A 99 -39.55 -8.88 12.22
C ASN A 99 -38.80 -9.76 13.24
N LEU A 100 -39.33 -10.97 13.47
CA LEU A 100 -38.91 -11.91 14.52
C LEU A 100 -37.67 -12.76 14.17
N LEU A 101 -36.98 -12.46 13.05
CA LEU A 101 -35.85 -13.23 12.53
C LEU A 101 -34.55 -12.42 12.59
N PRO A 102 -33.42 -13.02 13.00
CA PRO A 102 -32.11 -12.37 12.90
C PRO A 102 -31.73 -12.17 11.43
N ARG A 103 -31.96 -10.97 10.89
CA ARG A 103 -31.42 -10.60 9.58
C ARG A 103 -29.91 -10.40 9.69
N THR A 104 -29.14 -11.15 8.91
CA THR A 104 -27.70 -10.94 8.74
C THR A 104 -27.42 -9.48 8.37
N SER A 105 -26.44 -8.87 9.06
CA SER A 105 -26.13 -7.45 8.85
C SER A 105 -25.50 -7.22 7.48
N ILE A 106 -25.45 -5.96 7.03
CA ILE A 106 -24.73 -5.63 5.78
C ILE A 106 -23.23 -5.91 5.93
N VAL A 107 -22.65 -5.67 7.11
CA VAL A 107 -21.26 -6.01 7.42
C VAL A 107 -21.01 -7.53 7.27
N ASP A 108 -21.92 -8.37 7.76
CA ASP A 108 -21.77 -9.84 7.65
C ASP A 108 -21.90 -10.32 6.20
N LYS A 109 -22.81 -9.70 5.43
CA LYS A 109 -22.94 -9.97 3.99
C LYS A 109 -21.69 -9.56 3.22
N ILE A 110 -21.17 -8.36 3.48
CA ILE A 110 -19.91 -7.87 2.89
C ILE A 110 -18.75 -8.82 3.22
N ARG A 111 -18.61 -9.24 4.48
CA ARG A 111 -17.59 -10.23 4.87
C ARG A 111 -17.75 -11.55 4.12
N SER A 112 -18.97 -12.07 4.01
CA SER A 112 -19.26 -13.30 3.29
C SER A 112 -19.03 -13.19 1.78
N ASP A 113 -19.28 -12.02 1.19
CA ASP A 113 -19.18 -11.80 -0.26
C ASP A 113 -17.75 -11.45 -0.72
N PHE A 114 -16.97 -10.74 0.11
CA PHE A 114 -15.70 -10.12 -0.30
C PHE A 114 -14.47 -10.53 0.51
N CYS A 115 -14.62 -11.01 1.74
CA CYS A 115 -13.49 -11.29 2.63
C CYS A 115 -13.10 -12.77 2.69
N ASN A 116 -14.01 -13.70 2.37
CA ASN A 116 -13.75 -15.15 2.45
C ASN A 116 -13.14 -15.54 3.82
N LYS A 117 -11.89 -16.02 3.85
CA LYS A 117 -11.15 -16.38 5.09
C LYS A 117 -10.43 -15.19 5.76
N GLN A 118 -10.36 -14.02 5.11
CA GLN A 118 -9.70 -12.80 5.58
C GLN A 118 -10.73 -11.82 6.17
N SER A 119 -11.53 -12.28 7.15
CA SER A 119 -12.62 -11.47 7.75
C SER A 119 -12.14 -10.16 8.40
N ASP A 120 -10.85 -10.09 8.73
CA ASP A 120 -10.12 -8.93 9.23
C ASP A 120 -9.91 -7.82 8.18
N ARG A 121 -10.17 -8.10 6.90
CA ARG A 121 -10.20 -7.13 5.79
C ARG A 121 -11.53 -6.36 5.69
N CYS A 122 -12.50 -6.59 6.56
CA CYS A 122 -13.72 -5.78 6.66
C CYS A 122 -13.99 -5.33 8.11
N VAL A 123 -13.73 -4.05 8.36
CA VAL A 123 -13.99 -3.39 9.65
C VAL A 123 -15.39 -2.76 9.66
N SER A 124 -15.99 -2.72 10.85
CA SER A 124 -17.16 -1.89 11.13
C SER A 124 -16.73 -0.73 12.01
N LEU A 125 -17.13 0.48 11.64
CA LEU A 125 -16.79 1.73 12.29
C LEU A 125 -18.07 2.40 12.75
N CYS A 126 -18.10 2.96 13.96
CA CYS A 126 -19.22 3.84 14.30
C CYS A 126 -19.08 5.18 13.58
N ASP A 127 -20.21 5.86 13.41
CA ASP A 127 -20.27 7.25 12.98
C ASP A 127 -19.22 8.12 13.73
N PRO A 128 -18.25 8.74 13.03
CA PRO A 128 -17.19 9.52 13.66
C PRO A 128 -17.72 10.79 14.33
N LEU A 129 -18.91 11.27 13.96
CA LEU A 129 -19.55 12.44 14.55
C LEU A 129 -20.20 12.14 15.91
N LYS A 130 -20.18 10.88 16.37
CA LYS A 130 -20.71 10.48 17.68
C LYS A 130 -19.60 10.33 18.72
N GLU A 131 -19.52 11.33 19.59
CA GLU A 131 -18.69 11.30 20.80
C GLU A 131 -19.17 10.19 21.75
N SER A 132 -18.54 9.02 21.63
CA SER A 132 -18.81 7.83 22.45
C SER A 132 -17.55 6.96 22.50
N SER A 133 -17.35 6.25 23.61
CA SER A 133 -16.22 5.32 23.78
C SER A 133 -16.17 4.28 22.65
N ARG A 134 -17.32 3.68 22.31
CA ARG A 134 -17.46 2.73 21.19
C ARG A 134 -16.99 3.31 19.86
N SER A 135 -17.26 4.60 19.59
CA SER A 135 -16.75 5.25 18.37
C SER A 135 -15.23 5.40 18.42
N GLN A 136 -14.70 5.99 19.49
CA GLN A 136 -13.25 6.16 19.69
C GLN A 136 -12.49 4.82 19.61
N GLU A 137 -12.99 3.76 20.23
CA GLU A 137 -12.46 2.40 20.17
C GLU A 137 -12.46 1.84 18.74
N SER A 138 -13.56 2.01 17.99
CA SER A 138 -13.66 1.53 16.60
C SER A 138 -12.67 2.26 15.67
N TRP A 139 -12.51 3.57 15.82
CA TRP A 139 -11.58 4.38 15.04
C TRP A 139 -10.11 4.16 15.43
N SER A 140 -9.81 3.97 16.72
CA SER A 140 -8.48 3.58 17.20
C SER A 140 -8.07 2.18 16.68
N SER A 141 -9.00 1.23 16.71
CA SER A 141 -8.80 -0.11 16.14
C SER A 141 -8.58 -0.05 14.63
N PHE A 142 -9.33 0.78 13.90
CA PHE A 142 -9.13 1.03 12.48
C PHE A 142 -7.76 1.61 12.18
N LEU A 143 -7.34 2.68 12.86
CA LEU A 143 -6.04 3.30 12.65
C LEU A 143 -4.89 2.33 12.95
N THR A 144 -5.04 1.48 13.96
CA THR A 144 -4.10 0.40 14.25
C THR A 144 -4.04 -0.61 13.09
N LYS A 145 -5.19 -1.07 12.59
CA LYS A 145 -5.27 -1.99 11.45
C LYS A 145 -4.72 -1.38 10.16
N LEU A 146 -5.00 -0.10 9.91
CA LEU A 146 -4.50 0.68 8.78
C LEU A 146 -2.97 0.74 8.80
N ARG A 147 -2.36 1.09 9.95
CA ARG A 147 -0.91 1.09 10.16
C ARG A 147 -0.30 -0.29 9.90
N THR A 148 -0.88 -1.36 10.45
CA THR A 148 -0.39 -2.73 10.21
C THR A 148 -0.44 -3.10 8.72
N LEU A 149 -1.54 -2.81 8.02
CA LEU A 149 -1.68 -3.14 6.60
C LEU A 149 -0.75 -2.29 5.71
N LEU A 150 -0.55 -1.00 6.03
CA LEU A 150 0.41 -0.14 5.36
C LEU A 150 1.84 -0.65 5.53
N LEU A 151 2.24 -1.00 6.76
CA LEU A 151 3.57 -1.56 7.03
C LEU A 151 3.76 -2.89 6.28
N MET A 152 2.80 -3.82 6.35
CA MET A 152 2.86 -5.09 5.62
C MET A 152 2.95 -4.92 4.10
N SER A 153 2.26 -3.93 3.54
CA SER A 153 2.38 -3.58 2.12
C SER A 153 3.75 -3.01 1.81
N PHE A 154 4.18 -2.01 2.57
CA PHE A 154 5.46 -1.31 2.37
C PHE A 154 6.63 -2.28 2.45
N THR A 155 6.74 -3.08 3.51
CA THR A 155 7.80 -4.09 3.67
C THR A 155 7.82 -5.10 2.52
N ARG A 156 6.66 -5.52 2.01
CA ARG A 156 6.60 -6.48 0.89
C ARG A 156 7.03 -5.85 -0.44
N ASN A 157 6.65 -4.60 -0.69
CA ASN A 157 7.07 -3.90 -1.91
C ASN A 157 8.55 -3.51 -1.84
N LEU A 158 9.05 -3.07 -0.69
CA LEU A 158 10.48 -2.79 -0.46
C LEU A 158 11.33 -4.05 -0.66
N GLY A 159 10.97 -5.17 -0.03
CA GLY A 159 11.72 -6.43 -0.21
C GLY A 159 11.73 -6.91 -1.67
N ARG A 160 10.62 -6.75 -2.39
CA ARG A 160 10.57 -7.01 -3.85
C ARG A 160 11.52 -6.09 -4.61
N PHE A 161 11.55 -4.80 -4.27
CA PHE A 161 12.42 -3.81 -4.91
C PHE A 161 13.91 -4.13 -4.67
N GLU A 162 14.28 -4.49 -3.44
CA GLU A 162 15.63 -4.94 -3.08
C GLU A 162 16.03 -6.24 -3.83
N ASP A 163 15.11 -7.18 -3.99
CA ASP A 163 15.34 -8.42 -4.75
C ASP A 163 15.51 -8.16 -6.27
N GLU A 164 14.72 -7.23 -6.84
CA GLU A 164 14.88 -6.79 -8.23
C GLU A 164 16.20 -6.03 -8.44
N MET A 165 16.59 -5.15 -7.51
CA MET A 165 17.89 -4.47 -7.50
C MET A 165 19.05 -5.46 -7.39
N ARG A 166 18.97 -6.45 -6.51
CA ARG A 166 20.01 -7.50 -6.37
C ARG A 166 20.15 -8.30 -7.67
N THR A 167 19.03 -8.67 -8.28
CA THR A 167 19.01 -9.35 -9.59
C THR A 167 19.65 -8.49 -10.68
N LEU A 168 19.42 -7.18 -10.67
CA LEU A 168 20.06 -6.24 -11.60
C LEU A 168 21.57 -6.12 -11.34
N ARG A 169 22.02 -6.14 -10.07
CA ARG A 169 23.44 -6.13 -9.69
C ARG A 169 24.18 -7.39 -10.13
N GLU A 170 23.56 -8.56 -9.97
CA GLU A 170 24.14 -9.86 -10.36
C GLU A 170 24.41 -9.92 -11.87
N LYS A 171 23.56 -9.27 -12.68
CA LYS A 171 23.68 -9.18 -14.14
C LYS A 171 24.70 -8.16 -14.65
N ARG A 172 25.50 -7.53 -13.77
CA ARG A 172 26.48 -6.49 -14.16
C ARG A 172 27.54 -6.92 -15.18
N THR A 173 27.72 -8.22 -15.39
CA THR A 173 28.64 -8.79 -16.38
C THR A 173 27.95 -9.20 -17.69
N GLU A 174 26.62 -9.13 -17.77
CA GLU A 174 25.83 -9.54 -18.94
C GLU A 174 25.84 -8.45 -20.03
N PRO A 175 25.94 -8.84 -21.33
CA PRO A 175 25.79 -7.88 -22.43
C PRO A 175 24.41 -7.21 -22.41
N GLY A 176 24.39 -5.89 -22.44
CA GLY A 176 23.16 -5.08 -22.39
C GLY A 176 22.78 -4.58 -20.99
N TRP A 177 23.55 -4.92 -19.96
CA TRP A 177 23.43 -4.26 -18.66
C TRP A 177 23.76 -2.76 -18.74
N SER A 178 23.00 -1.94 -18.02
CA SER A 178 23.13 -0.48 -17.97
C SER A 178 23.48 -0.02 -16.56
N PHE A 179 24.62 0.67 -16.44
CA PHE A 179 25.05 1.30 -15.20
C PHE A 179 24.02 2.34 -14.73
N CYS A 180 23.50 3.15 -15.66
CA CYS A 180 22.54 4.20 -15.33
C CYS A 180 21.24 3.60 -14.76
N ASP A 181 20.73 2.52 -15.35
CA ASP A 181 19.50 1.87 -14.89
C ASP A 181 19.67 1.31 -13.47
N TYR A 182 20.84 0.72 -13.17
CA TYR A 182 21.17 0.25 -11.82
C TYR A 182 21.35 1.42 -10.83
N PHE A 183 22.03 2.49 -11.25
CA PHE A 183 22.27 3.68 -10.43
C PHE A 183 20.95 4.34 -10.01
N MET A 184 19.99 4.53 -10.93
CA MET A 184 18.67 5.10 -10.61
C MET A 184 17.89 4.23 -9.60
N VAL A 185 17.97 2.90 -9.73
CA VAL A 185 17.31 1.97 -8.78
C VAL A 185 17.94 2.03 -7.40
N GLN A 186 19.28 2.12 -7.31
CA GLN A 186 19.97 2.23 -6.03
C GLN A 186 19.79 3.64 -5.40
N GLU A 187 19.69 4.71 -6.20
CA GLU A 187 19.32 6.05 -5.74
C GLU A 187 17.90 6.08 -5.18
N GLU A 188 16.93 5.43 -5.84
CA GLU A 188 15.57 5.32 -5.30
C GLU A 188 15.54 4.54 -3.97
N LEU A 189 16.38 3.51 -3.78
CA LEU A 189 16.54 2.85 -2.47
C LEU A 189 17.08 3.81 -1.40
N ALA A 190 18.11 4.57 -1.71
CA ALA A 190 18.71 5.55 -0.80
C ALA A 190 17.68 6.62 -0.38
N PHE A 191 16.94 7.16 -1.35
CA PHE A 191 15.88 8.14 -1.14
C PHE A 191 14.72 7.56 -0.31
N VAL A 192 14.36 6.28 -0.52
CA VAL A 192 13.38 5.59 0.33
C VAL A 192 13.87 5.49 1.77
N PHE A 193 15.14 5.15 2.02
CA PHE A 193 15.70 5.18 3.37
C PHE A 193 15.71 6.60 3.97
N GLU A 194 15.98 7.64 3.18
CA GLU A 194 15.89 9.04 3.62
C GLU A 194 14.46 9.43 4.02
N MET A 195 13.45 9.07 3.23
CA MET A 195 12.02 9.28 3.54
C MET A 195 11.59 8.51 4.79
N LEU A 196 12.14 7.30 5.00
CA LEU A 196 11.99 6.51 6.22
C LEU A 196 12.75 7.13 7.41
N GLN A 197 13.53 8.19 7.22
CA GLN A 197 14.48 8.79 8.17
C GLN A 197 15.55 7.79 8.68
N GLN A 198 15.84 6.75 7.91
CA GLN A 198 16.97 5.85 8.12
C GLN A 198 18.23 6.46 7.51
N PHE A 199 18.68 7.57 8.09
CA PHE A 199 19.82 8.31 7.56
C PHE A 199 21.11 7.49 7.53
N GLU A 200 21.29 6.56 8.47
CA GLU A 200 22.45 5.63 8.45
C GLU A 200 22.39 4.67 7.26
N ASP A 201 21.24 4.03 6.99
CA ASP A 201 21.06 3.15 5.83
C ASP A 201 21.12 3.92 4.50
N ALA A 202 20.54 5.12 4.45
CA ALA A 202 20.59 6.01 3.28
C ALA A 202 22.03 6.43 2.95
N LEU A 203 22.82 6.83 3.95
CA LEU A 203 24.23 7.17 3.78
C LEU A 203 25.04 5.99 3.22
N VAL A 204 24.80 4.76 3.69
CA VAL A 204 25.46 3.57 3.13
C VAL A 204 25.14 3.38 1.64
N GLN A 205 23.91 3.65 1.20
CA GLN A 205 23.56 3.60 -0.23
C GLN A 205 24.21 4.74 -1.02
N TYR A 206 24.21 5.97 -0.50
CA TYR A 206 24.83 7.13 -1.16
C TYR A 206 26.36 7.01 -1.27
N ASP A 207 27.04 6.45 -0.26
CA ASP A 207 28.48 6.17 -0.31
C ASP A 207 28.82 5.08 -1.36
N GLU A 208 27.99 4.04 -1.50
CA GLU A 208 28.16 3.04 -2.57
C GLU A 208 27.94 3.66 -3.97
N LEU A 209 26.94 4.54 -4.12
CA LEU A 209 26.67 5.27 -5.36
C LEU A 209 27.84 6.19 -5.77
N ASP A 210 28.41 6.97 -4.85
CA ASP A 210 29.55 7.87 -5.16
C ASP A 210 30.81 7.08 -5.58
N ALA A 211 31.11 5.99 -4.88
CA ALA A 211 32.22 5.10 -5.23
C ALA A 211 32.03 4.46 -6.62
N LEU A 212 30.82 3.96 -6.90
CA LEU A 212 30.46 3.37 -8.20
C LEU A 212 30.53 4.41 -9.34
N PHE A 213 30.03 5.62 -9.11
CA PHE A 213 30.08 6.71 -10.10
C PHE A 213 31.51 7.16 -10.40
N THR A 214 32.33 7.32 -9.36
CA THR A 214 33.76 7.63 -9.49
C THR A 214 34.48 6.58 -10.32
N GLN A 215 34.25 5.28 -10.05
CA GLN A 215 34.82 4.19 -10.83
C GLN A 215 34.35 4.19 -12.29
N TYR A 216 33.05 4.44 -12.54
CA TYR A 216 32.49 4.55 -13.88
C TYR A 216 33.16 5.67 -14.70
N VAL A 217 33.32 6.87 -14.12
CA VAL A 217 33.97 8.01 -14.78
C VAL A 217 35.44 7.72 -15.10
N LEU A 218 36.19 7.10 -14.17
CA LEU A 218 37.59 6.72 -14.39
C LEU A 218 37.74 5.69 -15.52
N ASN A 219 36.89 4.66 -15.55
CA ASN A 219 36.90 3.65 -16.60
C ASN A 219 36.60 4.27 -17.98
N PHE A 220 35.66 5.21 -18.05
CA PHE A 220 35.33 5.94 -19.28
C PHE A 220 36.49 6.84 -19.74
N GLY A 221 37.12 7.58 -18.82
CA GLY A 221 38.27 8.44 -19.09
C GLY A 221 39.52 7.68 -19.54
N ALA A 222 39.68 6.43 -19.10
CA ALA A 222 40.75 5.52 -19.52
C ALA A 222 40.48 4.82 -20.88
N GLY A 223 39.35 5.09 -21.54
CA GLY A 223 38.97 4.45 -22.81
C GLY A 223 38.36 3.05 -22.67
N GLY A 224 37.96 2.66 -21.45
CA GLY A 224 37.20 1.44 -21.20
C GLY A 224 35.76 1.56 -21.71
N LYS A 225 35.11 0.42 -21.99
CA LYS A 225 33.70 0.41 -22.37
C LYS A 225 32.81 0.67 -21.14
N PRO A 226 31.73 1.47 -21.26
CA PRO A 226 30.87 1.84 -20.12
C PRO A 226 30.24 0.68 -19.35
N SER A 227 30.06 -0.48 -19.99
CA SER A 227 29.36 -1.64 -19.41
C SER A 227 30.18 -2.46 -18.41
N SER A 228 31.44 -2.12 -18.16
CA SER A 228 32.34 -2.88 -17.27
C SER A 228 32.87 -2.01 -16.13
N VAL A 229 32.06 -1.89 -15.08
CA VAL A 229 32.47 -1.44 -13.74
C VAL A 229 32.59 -2.72 -12.88
N HIS A 230 33.82 -3.13 -12.59
CA HIS A 230 34.14 -4.42 -11.94
C HIS A 230 34.48 -4.28 -10.47
#